data_AF-A0A1W9QTD0-F1
#
_entry.id   AF-A0A1W9QTD0-F1
#
_cell.length_a   1.000
_cell.length_b   1.000
_cell.length_c   1.000
_cell.angle_alpha   90.00
_cell.angle_beta   90.00
_cell.angle_gamma   90.00
#
_symmetry.space_group_name_H-M   'P 1'
#
loop_
_entity.id
_entity.type
_entity.pdbx_description
1 polymer ?
#
loop_
_entity_poly.entity_id
_entity_poly.type
_entity_poly.pdbx_seq_one_letter_code
_entity_poly.pdbx_strand_id
1 'polypeptide(L)' 'MKAVEFTTQIFNNLIQVPGEFETEIKSVRDKDVRVILLIDEPGTYEENKIKSFVQEQFFQGYSESDAIYDE' A
#
# COMPACT_ATOMS: atom_id res chain seq x y z
N MET A 1 15.28 -16.16 -1.04
CA MET A 1 14.61 -15.24 -0.11
C MET A 1 13.14 -15.64 -0.05
N LYS A 2 12.58 -15.86 1.15
CA LYS A 2 11.17 -16.26 1.34
C LYS A 2 10.46 -15.11 2.04
N ALA A 3 9.35 -14.65 1.49
CA ALA A 3 8.45 -13.68 2.13
C ALA A 3 7.25 -14.44 2.70
N VAL A 4 6.76 -14.00 3.85
CA VAL A 4 5.53 -14.49 4.46
C VAL A 4 4.58 -13.31 4.63
N GLU A 5 3.32 -13.51 4.29
CA GLU A 5 2.26 -12.50 4.38
C GLU A 5 1.17 -13.02 5.30
N PHE A 6 0.72 -12.18 6.23
CA PHE A 6 -0.35 -12.50 7.15
C PHE A 6 -1.04 -11.23 7.62
N THR A 7 -2.33 -11.34 7.92
CA THR A 7 -3.11 -10.27 8.52
C THR A 7 -3.09 -10.40 10.03
N THR A 8 -2.74 -9.33 10.74
CA THR A 8 -2.78 -9.27 12.20
C THR A 8 -3.12 -7.85 12.66
N GLN A 9 -3.41 -7.70 13.94
CA GLN A 9 -3.59 -6.40 14.56
C GLN A 9 -2.29 -5.95 15.24
N ILE A 10 -2.01 -4.65 15.15
CA ILE A 10 -0.95 -4.03 15.95
C ILE A 10 -1.51 -3.76 17.34
N PHE A 11 -0.89 -4.32 18.38
CA PHE A 11 -1.25 -4.09 19.77
C PHE A 11 -0.03 -3.60 20.54
N ASN A 12 -0.13 -2.46 21.23
CA ASN A 12 0.99 -1.83 21.95
C ASN A 12 2.27 -1.67 21.10
N ASN A 13 2.12 -1.26 19.84
CA ASN A 13 3.23 -1.16 18.87
C ASN A 13 3.94 -2.49 18.57
N LEU A 14 3.29 -3.62 18.85
CA LEU A 14 3.80 -4.97 18.55
C LEU A 14 2.92 -5.63 17.49
N ILE A 15 3.58 -6.36 16.59
CA ILE A 15 2.95 -7.23 15.59
C ILE A 15 3.20 -8.66 16.06
N GLN A 16 2.14 -9.35 16.44
CA GLN A 16 2.23 -10.76 16.78
C GLN A 16 2.19 -11.58 15.48
N VAL A 17 3.26 -12.32 15.23
CA VAL A 17 3.29 -13.25 14.09
C VAL A 17 2.50 -14.51 14.47
N PRO A 18 1.55 -14.96 13.63
CA PRO A 18 0.80 -16.19 13.88
C PRO A 18 1.71 -17.42 14.00
N GLY A 19 1.31 -18.37 14.85
CA GLY A 19 2.08 -19.60 15.12
C GLY A 19 2.28 -20.51 13.90
N GLU A 20 1.48 -20.34 12.84
CA GLU A 20 1.66 -21.07 11.57
C GLU A 20 3.02 -20.78 10.90
N PHE A 21 3.64 -19.63 11.22
CA PHE A 21 4.97 -19.24 10.72
C PHE A 21 6.09 -19.48 11.74
N GLU A 22 5.84 -20.24 12.82
CA GLU A 22 6.83 -20.46 13.88
C GLU A 22 8.09 -21.14 13.35
N THR A 23 7.95 -22.05 12.38
CA THR A 23 9.09 -22.76 11.76
C THR A 23 9.98 -21.78 10.99
N GLU A 24 9.39 -20.89 10.21
CA GLU A 24 10.07 -19.81 9.49
C GLU A 24 10.76 -18.85 10.47
N ILE A 25 10.07 -18.45 11.54
CA ILE A 25 10.63 -17.55 12.57
C ILE A 25 11.82 -18.18 13.28
N LYS A 26 11.72 -19.46 13.66
CA LYS A 26 12.83 -20.18 14.33
C LYS A 26 14.10 -20.16 13.49
N SER A 27 13.99 -20.20 12.16
CA SER A 27 15.14 -20.15 11.25
C SER A 27 15.85 -18.78 11.17
N VAL A 28 15.16 -17.72 11.59
CA VAL A 28 15.65 -16.32 11.60
C VAL A 28 15.76 -15.74 12.99
N ARG A 29 15.69 -16.57 14.04
CA ARG A 29 15.90 -16.16 15.43
C ARG A 29 17.25 -15.44 15.54
N ASP A 30 17.23 -14.26 16.16
CA ASP A 30 18.39 -13.38 16.38
C ASP A 30 19.00 -12.76 15.10
N LYS A 31 18.24 -12.68 14.00
CA LYS A 31 18.64 -11.98 12.77
C LYS A 31 17.78 -10.74 12.55
N ASP A 32 18.39 -9.73 11.94
CA ASP A 32 17.64 -8.57 11.44
C ASP A 32 16.70 -9.01 10.31
N VAL A 33 15.45 -8.56 10.37
CA VAL A 33 14.42 -8.85 9.37
C VAL A 33 13.93 -7.54 8.75
N ARG A 34 13.63 -7.58 7.45
CA ARG A 34 12.95 -6.50 6.76
C ARG A 34 11.45 -6.69 6.87
N VAL A 35 10.75 -5.69 7.40
CA VAL A 35 9.28 -5.71 7.55
C VAL A 35 8.66 -4.75 6.53
N ILE A 36 7.58 -5.18 5.89
CA ILE A 36 6.75 -4.34 5.00
C ILE A 36 5.36 -4.29 5.63
N LEU A 37 4.85 -3.09 5.89
CA LEU A 37 3.52 -2.87 6.46
C LEU A 37 2.60 -2.31 5.40
N LEU A 38 1.46 -2.97 5.19
CA LEU A 38 0.35 -2.45 4.40
C LEU A 38 -0.70 -1.98 5.39
N ILE A 39 -0.98 -0.68 5.38
CA ILE A 39 -2.00 -0.05 6.23
C ILE A 39 -3.17 0.28 5.31
N ASP A 40 -4.31 -0.35 5.56
CA ASP A 40 -5.55 0.00 4.86
C ASP A 40 -6.05 1.32 5.44
N GLU A 41 -5.82 2.42 4.73
CA GLU A 41 -6.34 3.72 5.13
C GLU A 41 -7.82 3.80 4.76
N PRO A 42 -8.76 3.92 5.72
CA PRO A 42 -10.16 4.13 5.41
C PRO A 42 -10.35 5.53 4.80
N GLY A 43 -10.20 5.62 3.48
CA GLY A 43 -10.89 6.55 2.59
C GLY A 43 -10.64 8.06 2.72
N THR A 44 -9.45 8.59 3.08
CA THR A 44 -9.29 10.07 2.99
C THR A 44 -7.90 10.70 2.80
N TYR A 45 -6.92 10.02 2.19
CA TYR A 45 -5.72 10.75 1.73
C TYR A 45 -5.17 10.27 0.39
N GLU A 46 -4.94 8.97 0.22
CA GLU A 46 -4.36 8.45 -1.02
C GLU A 46 -5.35 8.46 -2.20
N GLU A 47 -6.63 8.10 -2.00
CA GLU A 47 -7.62 8.15 -3.10
C GLU A 47 -7.82 9.55 -3.66
N ASN A 48 -7.80 10.59 -2.81
CA ASN A 48 -7.92 11.97 -3.26
C ASN A 48 -6.65 12.42 -4.01
N LYS A 49 -5.45 12.07 -3.52
CA LYS A 49 -4.20 12.35 -4.24
C LYS A 49 -4.11 11.63 -5.57
N ILE A 50 -4.53 10.36 -5.64
CA ILE A 50 -4.54 9.57 -6.88
C ILE A 50 -5.56 10.15 -7.85
N LYS A 51 -6.77 10.49 -7.40
CA LYS A 51 -7.78 11.15 -8.25
C LYS A 51 -7.30 12.50 -8.77
N SER A 52 -6.71 13.33 -7.92
CA SER A 52 -6.14 14.63 -8.32
C SER A 52 -4.99 14.47 -9.31
N PHE A 53 -4.05 13.54 -9.04
CA PHE A 53 -2.93 13.27 -9.93
C PHE A 53 -3.39 12.73 -11.30
N VAL A 54 -4.36 11.81 -11.31
CA VAL A 54 -4.94 11.27 -12.56
C VAL A 54 -5.68 12.36 -13.32
N GLN A 55 -6.44 13.25 -12.65
CA GLN A 55 -7.08 14.40 -13.31
C GLN A 55 -6.03 15.32 -13.93
N GLU A 56 -5.02 15.74 -13.16
CA GLU A 56 -3.95 16.61 -13.68
C GLU A 56 -3.22 15.99 -14.87
N GLN A 57 -2.88 14.70 -14.81
CA GLN A 57 -2.22 14.00 -15.91
C GLN A 57 -3.15 13.79 -17.12
N PHE A 58 -4.45 13.59 -16.90
CA PHE A 58 -5.43 13.46 -17.97
C PHE A 58 -5.63 14.79 -18.71
N PHE A 59 -5.72 15.91 -17.98
CA PHE A 59 -5.91 17.24 -18.57
C PHE A 59 -4.63 17.89 -19.09
N GLN A 60 -3.43 17.42 -18.71
CA GLN A 60 -2.16 17.88 -19.28
C GLN A 60 -1.98 17.49 -20.77
N GLY A 61 -2.78 16.55 -21.28
CA GLY A 61 -2.79 16.16 -22.70
C GLY A 61 -3.92 16.76 -23.52
N TYR A 62 -4.92 17.39 -22.89
CA TYR A 62 -6.01 18.07 -23.57
C TYR A 62 -5.68 19.56 -23.70
N SER A 63 -5.35 19.99 -24.92
CA SER A 63 -5.39 21.40 -25.27
C SER A 63 -6.86 21.86 -25.28
N GLU A 64 -7.17 23.06 -24.78
CA GLU A 64 -8.51 23.67 -24.91
C GLU A 64 -9.00 23.74 -26.37
N SER A 65 -8.10 23.55 -27.35
CA SER A 65 -8.42 23.44 -28.78
C SER A 65 -9.00 22.10 -29.23
N ASP A 66 -8.96 21.04 -28.40
CA ASP A 66 -9.53 19.71 -28.74
C ASP A 66 -11.00 19.54 -28.29
N ALA A 67 -11.59 20.56 -27.68
CA ALA A 67 -13.03 20.63 -27.35
C ALA A 67 -13.88 20.94 -28.60
N ILE A 68 -13.62 20.25 -29.72
CA ILE A 68 -14.35 20.42 -31.00
C ILE A 68 -15.66 19.61 -31.03
N TYR A 69 -15.91 18.76 -30.04
CA TYR A 69 -17.13 17.96 -29.95
C TYR A 69 -17.93 18.27 -28.69
N ASP A 70 -18.42 19.50 -28.59
CA ASP A 70 -19.64 19.84 -27.85
C ASP A 70 -20.37 20.94 -28.66
N GLU A 71 -20.94 20.54 -29.80
CA GLU A 71 -22.10 21.19 -30.43
C GLU A 71 -23.29 20.22 -30.39
#